data_AF-A0A3C0N4I2-F1
#
_entry.id   AF-A0A3C0N4I2-F1
#
_cell.length_a   1.000
_cell.length_b   1.000
_cell.length_c   1.000
_cell.angle_alpha   90.00
_cell.angle_beta   90.00
_cell.angle_gamma   90.00
#
_symmetry.space_group_name_H-M   'P 1'
#
loop_
_entity.id
_entity.type
_entity.pdbx_description
1 polymer ?
#
loop_
_entity_poly.entity_id
_entity_poly.type
_entity_poly.pdbx_seq_one_letter_code
_entity_poly.pdbx_strand_id
1 'polypeptide(L)' 'KGGDGIVAFRREKYVPAGGPAGGNGGRGGDVILVAVENLQTLLDFKYAHRFQAENGGRGGPNNRTGADGGDR' A
#
# COMPACT_ATOMS: atom_id res chain seq x y z
N LYS A 1 -3.52 5.42 1.34
CA LYS A 1 -2.45 6.15 0.61
C LYS A 1 -1.45 5.14 0.05
N GLY A 2 -0.87 5.37 -1.13
CA GLY A 2 0.24 4.56 -1.64
C GLY A 2 1.49 4.66 -0.75
N GLY A 3 2.28 3.59 -0.72
CA GLY A 3 3.54 3.53 -0.02
C GLY A 3 4.63 4.28 -0.78
N ASP A 4 5.63 4.78 -0.05
CA ASP A 4 6.77 5.46 -0.66
C ASP A 4 7.79 4.43 -1.20
N GLY A 5 8.41 4.75 -2.33
CA GLY A 5 9.61 4.03 -2.77
C GLY A 5 10.81 4.28 -1.84
N ILE A 6 11.88 3.52 -2.05
CA ILE A 6 13.15 3.74 -1.36
C ILE A 6 14.28 3.92 -2.36
N VAL A 7 15.19 4.84 -2.09
CA VAL A 7 16.46 4.94 -2.79
C VAL A 7 17.49 4.11 -2.03
N ALA A 8 17.95 3.02 -2.64
CA ALA A 8 18.96 2.13 -2.07
C ALA A 8 19.95 1.70 -3.16
N PHE A 9 21.15 1.30 -2.75
CA PHE A 9 22.21 0.78 -3.62
C PHE A 9 22.70 -0.57 -3.08
N ARG A 10 23.11 -1.48 -3.97
CA ARG A 10 23.71 -2.75 -3.57
C ARG A 10 25.03 -2.52 -2.85
N ARG A 11 25.26 -3.24 -1.76
CA ARG A 11 26.52 -3.21 -1.01
C ARG A 11 27.05 -4.64 -0.87
N GLU A 12 28.11 -4.93 -1.59
CA GLU A 12 28.78 -6.23 -1.59
C GLU A 12 30.27 -6.02 -1.32
N LYS A 13 30.88 -6.92 -0.55
CA LYS A 13 32.25 -6.77 -0.01
C LYS A 13 33.32 -6.48 -1.08
N TYR A 14 33.11 -6.94 -2.32
CA TYR A 14 34.05 -6.81 -3.42
C TYR A 14 33.54 -5.92 -4.57
N VAL A 15 32.43 -5.20 -4.37
CA VAL A 15 31.84 -4.31 -5.37
C VAL A 15 31.80 -2.88 -4.82
N PRO A 16 32.71 -2.00 -5.27
CA PRO A 16 32.84 -0.65 -4.72
C PRO A 16 31.67 0.28 -5.06
N ALA A 17 31.01 0.08 -6.21
CA ALA A 17 29.84 0.85 -6.64
C ALA A 17 28.74 -0.10 -7.11
N GLY A 18 27.91 -0.57 -6.18
CA GLY A 18 26.76 -1.39 -6.50
C GLY A 18 25.64 -0.57 -7.16
N GLY A 19 24.94 -1.17 -8.12
CA GLY A 19 23.83 -0.51 -8.81
C GLY A 19 22.63 -0.22 -7.90
N PRO A 20 21.62 0.53 -8.39
CA PRO A 20 20.39 0.80 -7.66
C PRO A 20 19.68 -0.49 -7.22
N ALA A 21 19.22 -0.50 -5.97
CA ALA A 21 18.55 -1.63 -5.31
C ALA A 21 17.28 -1.20 -4.57
N GLY A 22 16.73 -0.04 -4.93
CA GLY A 22 15.55 0.52 -4.31
C GLY A 22 14.27 -0.13 -4.82
N GLY A 23 13.43 -0.65 -3.91
CA GLY A 23 12.09 -1.10 -4.24
C GLY A 23 11.07 0.04 -4.34
N ASN A 24 10.00 -0.20 -5.11
CA ASN A 24 8.86 0.71 -5.20
C ASN A 24 7.94 0.57 -3.98
N GLY A 25 7.15 1.60 -3.67
CA GLY A 25 6.07 1.46 -2.71
C GLY A 25 4.87 0.73 -3.30
N GLY A 26 4.10 0.04 -2.46
CA GLY A 26 2.87 -0.63 -2.85
C GLY A 26 1.72 0.37 -2.99
N ARG A 27 0.67 -0.02 -3.71
CA ARG A 27 -0.54 0.81 -3.85
C ARG A 27 -1.30 0.88 -2.53
N GLY A 28 -2.00 1.98 -2.31
CA GLY A 28 -2.97 2.06 -1.22
C GLY A 28 -4.22 1.28 -1.62
N GLY A 29 -4.95 0.76 -0.64
CA GLY A 29 -6.23 0.11 -0.90
C GLY A 29 -7.30 1.11 -1.31
N ASP A 30 -8.31 0.59 -2.00
CA ASP A 30 -9.48 1.32 -2.44
C ASP A 30 -10.64 1.19 -1.43
N VAL A 31 -11.52 2.20 -1.37
CA VAL A 31 -12.78 2.11 -0.62
C VAL A 31 -13.92 1.84 -1.61
N ILE A 32 -14.56 0.68 -1.48
CA ILE A 32 -15.51 0.14 -2.46
C ILE A 32 -16.90 0.09 -1.83
N LEU A 33 -17.88 0.71 -2.48
CA LEU A 33 -19.29 0.60 -2.10
C LEU A 33 -19.97 -0.44 -2.98
N VAL A 34 -20.51 -1.49 -2.36
CA VAL A 34 -21.25 -2.56 -3.04
C VAL A 34 -22.72 -2.44 -2.71
N ALA A 35 -23.56 -2.33 -3.74
CA ALA A 35 -25.01 -2.34 -3.58
C ALA A 35 -25.50 -3.76 -3.28
N VAL A 36 -26.33 -3.92 -2.25
CA VAL A 36 -26.95 -5.20 -1.87
C VAL A 36 -28.46 -5.02 -1.73
N GLU A 37 -29.22 -6.00 -2.21
CA GLU A 37 -30.69 -5.91 -2.28
C GLU A 37 -31.38 -5.97 -0.91
N ASN A 38 -30.70 -6.55 0.09
CA ASN A 38 -31.23 -6.79 1.42
C ASN A 38 -30.90 -5.67 2.44
N LEU A 39 -30.24 -4.59 2.03
CA LEU A 39 -29.97 -3.45 2.91
C LEU A 39 -31.19 -2.53 2.98
N GLN A 40 -31.93 -2.61 4.08
CA GLN A 40 -33.17 -1.86 4.25
C GLN A 40 -32.96 -0.40 4.72
N THR A 41 -31.82 -0.09 5.34
CA THR A 41 -31.56 1.24 5.91
C THR A 41 -30.08 1.65 5.75
N LEU A 42 -29.80 2.95 5.73
CA LEU A 42 -28.43 3.51 5.73
C LEU A 42 -27.92 3.81 7.15
N LEU A 43 -28.50 3.18 8.18
CA LEU A 43 -28.19 3.47 9.58
C LEU A 43 -26.71 3.26 9.90
N ASP A 44 -26.06 2.29 9.25
CA ASP A 44 -24.64 1.97 9.44
C ASP A 44 -23.73 3.15 9.06
N PHE A 45 -24.06 3.90 8.01
CA PHE A 45 -23.34 5.11 7.59
C PHE A 45 -23.55 6.31 8.53
N LYS A 46 -24.61 6.28 9.34
CA LYS A 46 -24.86 7.28 10.38
C LYS A 46 -23.99 7.04 11.62
N TYR A 47 -23.59 5.79 11.91
CA TYR A 47 -22.71 5.49 13.04
C TYR A 47 -21.23 5.44 12.64
N ALA A 48 -20.93 4.97 11.43
CA ALA A 48 -19.59 4.97 10.86
C ALA A 48 -19.48 6.06 9.77
N HIS A 49 -18.88 7.20 10.14
CA HIS A 49 -18.70 8.33 9.21
C HIS A 49 -17.36 8.32 8.46
N ARG A 50 -16.40 7.49 8.86
CA ARG A 50 -15.07 7.42 8.25
C ARG A 50 -14.81 6.01 7.76
N PHE A 51 -14.66 5.87 6.45
CA PHE A 51 -14.23 4.65 5.78
C PHE A 51 -12.83 4.89 5.22
N GLN A 52 -11.86 4.12 5.68
CA GLN A 52 -10.47 4.27 5.28
C GLN A 52 -9.90 2.89 4.94
N ALA A 53 -9.47 2.73 3.70
CA ALA A 53 -8.73 1.55 3.25
C ALA A 53 -7.27 1.59 3.73
N GLU A 54 -6.58 0.45 3.66
CA GLU A 54 -5.22 0.36 4.17
C GLU A 54 -4.22 1.14 3.31
N ASN A 55 -3.10 1.53 3.92
CA ASN A 55 -2.01 2.16 3.19
C ASN A 55 -1.13 1.09 2.52
N GLY A 56 -0.56 1.45 1.39
CA GLY A 56 0.47 0.64 0.74
C GLY A 56 1.74 0.60 1.57
N GLY A 57 2.39 -0.55 1.58
CA GLY A 57 3.68 -0.76 2.23
C GLY A 57 4.80 0.01 1.53
N ARG A 58 5.81 0.41 2.31
CA ARG A 58 7.01 1.08 1.78
C ARG A 58 7.87 0.11 0.97
N GLY A 59 8.55 0.60 -0.07
CA GLY A 59 9.61 -0.13 -0.74
C GLY A 59 10.79 -0.45 0.19
N GLY A 60 11.40 -1.62 -0.03
CA GLY A 60 12.53 -2.14 0.74
C GLY A 60 13.83 -2.24 -0.07
N PRO A 61 14.94 -2.61 0.60
CA PRO A 61 16.21 -2.86 -0.08
C PRO A 61 16.13 -4.10 -0.98
N ASN A 62 17.12 -4.26 -1.86
CA ASN A 62 17.23 -5.39 -2.80
C ASN A 62 16.04 -5.48 -3.77
N ASN A 63 15.59 -4.33 -4.30
CA ASN A 63 14.46 -4.21 -5.23
C ASN A 63 13.16 -4.81 -4.68
N ARG A 64 12.98 -4.80 -3.35
CA ARG A 64 11.77 -5.33 -2.72
C ARG A 64 10.64 -4.31 -2.79
N THR A 65 9.66 -4.56 -3.64
CA THR A 65 8.44 -3.73 -3.69
C THR A 65 7.62 -3.89 -2.41
N GLY A 66 7.05 -2.79 -1.92
CA GLY A 66 6.14 -2.79 -0.78
C GLY A 66 4.81 -3.48 -1.09
N ALA A 67 4.16 -4.04 -0.08
CA ALA A 67 2.87 -4.71 -0.24
C ALA A 67 1.76 -3.72 -0.63
N ASP A 68 0.80 -4.16 -1.43
CA ASP A 68 -0.43 -3.39 -1.67
C ASP A 68 -1.28 -3.39 -0.39
N GLY A 69 -1.91 -2.25 -0.09
CA GLY A 69 -2.85 -2.15 1.02
C GLY A 69 -4.15 -2.89 0.71
N GLY A 70 -4.78 -3.49 1.72
CA GLY A 70 -6.09 -4.11 1.57
C GLY A 70 -7.20 -3.10 1.26
N ASP A 71 -8.06 -3.47 0.31
CA ASP A 71 -9.29 -2.75 -0.01
C ASP A 71 -10.29 -2.84 1.14
N ARG A 72 -11.20 -1.86 1.21
CA ARG A 72 -12.24 -1.76 2.23
C ARG A 72 -13.62 -1.58 1.65
#